data_AF-A0ABD5N540-F1
#
_entry.id   AF-A0ABD5N540-F1
#
_cell.length_a   1.000
_cell.length_b   1.000
_cell.length_c   1.000
_cell.angle_alpha   90.00
_cell.angle_beta   90.00
_cell.angle_gamma   90.00
#
_symmetry.space_group_name_H-M   'P 1'
#
loop_
_entity.id
_entity.type
_entity.pdbx_description
1 polymer ?
#
loop_
_entity_poly.entity_id
_entity_poly.type
_entity_poly.pdbx_seq_one_letter_code
_entity_poly.pdbx_strand_id
1 'polypeptide(L)'
;MPIKNGDFIKITYTGRLKNGDVFDTIDEKTAKEFGIFNESAEYGAKMIVVGSEHVLKGLDEDVVGKEVGYEGSVTIQPEKGFGDRDPALVETAMVSKFEEKPYPGMRVTISGRMGIVETVIGRRARVDFNHPFAGETLTYEYTIEKKLRGTKAKIEGLTDLYMKSDLDVEIQGDVATVIIPYALSFDQRWLMSKQRMSDDILAHTNLREVWYLEKYVSPKVEKKAKKEKNAKKGIKKN
;
A
#
# COMPACT_ATOMS: atom_id res chain seq x y z
N MET A 1 -10.97 -9.33 21.41
CA MET A 1 -11.16 -7.85 21.49
C MET A 1 -11.36 -7.39 20.06
N PRO A 2 -12.53 -6.83 19.74
CA PRO A 2 -12.86 -6.45 18.37
C PRO A 2 -11.96 -5.32 17.86
N ILE A 3 -11.72 -5.33 16.56
CA ILE A 3 -11.03 -4.28 15.81
C ILE A 3 -11.93 -3.03 15.75
N LYS A 4 -11.32 -1.86 15.86
CA LYS A 4 -11.95 -0.54 15.83
C LYS A 4 -11.15 0.42 14.96
N ASN A 5 -11.77 1.52 14.55
CA ASN A 5 -11.06 2.61 13.87
C ASN A 5 -9.87 3.11 14.71
N GLY A 6 -8.74 3.36 14.05
CA GLY A 6 -7.46 3.74 14.66
C GLY A 6 -6.66 2.57 15.23
N ASP A 7 -7.17 1.34 15.15
CA ASP A 7 -6.36 0.15 15.45
C ASP A 7 -5.38 -0.15 14.33
N PHE A 8 -4.22 -0.67 14.73
CA PHE A 8 -3.15 -1.04 13.82
C PHE A 8 -3.21 -2.54 13.69
N ILE A 9 -3.44 -3.04 12.48
CA ILE A 9 -3.56 -4.46 12.21
C ILE A 9 -2.61 -4.87 11.09
N LYS A 10 -2.13 -6.11 11.11
CA LYS A 10 -1.58 -6.74 9.92
C LYS A 10 -2.63 -7.60 9.27
N ILE A 11 -2.76 -7.46 7.96
CA ILE A 11 -3.67 -8.24 7.14
C ILE A 11 -2.94 -8.92 5.99
N THR A 12 -3.44 -10.07 5.59
CA THR A 12 -3.19 -10.69 4.29
C THR A 12 -4.47 -10.61 3.48
N TYR A 13 -4.38 -10.43 2.16
CA TYR A 13 -5.57 -10.38 1.31
C TYR A 13 -5.29 -10.79 -0.13
N THR A 14 -6.36 -11.21 -0.81
CA THR A 14 -6.46 -11.43 -2.26
C THR A 14 -7.76 -10.83 -2.77
N GLY A 15 -7.67 -9.93 -3.74
CA GLY A 15 -8.78 -9.31 -4.45
C GLY A 15 -9.10 -10.04 -5.75
N ARG A 16 -10.38 -10.37 -5.93
CA ARG A 16 -10.92 -11.07 -7.10
C ARG A 16 -12.01 -10.27 -7.78
N LEU A 17 -12.08 -10.39 -9.09
CA LEU A 17 -13.21 -9.94 -9.91
C LEU A 17 -14.36 -10.96 -9.81
N LYS A 18 -15.57 -10.57 -10.23
CA LYS A 18 -16.76 -11.44 -10.21
C LYS A 18 -16.60 -12.72 -11.03
N ASN A 19 -15.76 -12.70 -12.05
CA ASN A 19 -15.45 -13.88 -12.88
C ASN A 19 -14.44 -14.84 -12.23
N GLY A 20 -13.90 -14.50 -11.05
CA GLY A 20 -12.93 -15.31 -10.30
C GLY A 20 -11.46 -14.91 -10.51
N ASP A 21 -11.17 -14.04 -11.49
CA ASP A 21 -9.82 -13.59 -11.79
C ASP A 21 -9.22 -12.83 -10.60
N VAL A 22 -7.97 -13.15 -10.25
CA VAL A 22 -7.21 -12.40 -9.24
C VAL A 22 -6.59 -11.18 -9.91
N PHE A 23 -6.86 -10.00 -9.37
CA PHE A 23 -6.30 -8.75 -9.87
C PHE A 23 -5.35 -8.07 -8.89
N ASP A 24 -5.43 -8.42 -7.60
CA ASP A 24 -4.59 -7.86 -6.54
C ASP A 24 -4.36 -8.93 -5.46
N THR A 25 -3.14 -9.05 -4.96
CA THR A 25 -2.81 -9.95 -3.84
C THR A 25 -1.49 -9.55 -3.21
N ILE A 26 -1.39 -9.77 -1.90
CA ILE A 26 -0.12 -9.67 -1.17
C ILE A 26 0.47 -11.04 -0.85
N ASP A 27 -0.10 -12.13 -1.37
CA ASP A 27 0.49 -13.47 -1.32
C ASP A 27 1.32 -13.74 -2.58
N GLU A 28 2.63 -13.95 -2.42
CA GLU A 28 3.56 -14.13 -3.54
C GLU A 28 3.23 -15.37 -4.37
N LYS A 29 2.82 -16.45 -3.70
CA LYS A 29 2.49 -17.71 -4.37
C LYS A 29 1.26 -17.54 -5.26
N THR A 30 0.21 -16.91 -4.74
CA THR A 30 -1.01 -16.56 -5.48
C THR A 30 -0.69 -15.62 -6.64
N ALA A 31 0.16 -14.62 -6.44
CA ALA A 31 0.55 -13.70 -7.51
C ALA A 31 1.23 -14.42 -8.68
N LYS A 32 2.11 -15.39 -8.39
CA LYS A 32 2.77 -16.23 -9.40
C LYS A 32 1.79 -17.17 -10.10
N GLU A 33 0.91 -17.81 -9.35
CA GLU A 33 -0.09 -18.74 -9.87
C GLU A 33 -1.05 -18.08 -10.86
N PHE A 34 -1.49 -16.85 -10.56
CA PHE A 34 -2.42 -16.08 -11.40
C PHE A 34 -1.73 -15.14 -12.39
N GLY A 35 -0.39 -15.19 -12.50
CA GLY A 35 0.36 -14.43 -13.51
C GLY A 35 0.39 -12.91 -13.29
N ILE A 36 0.10 -12.44 -12.08
CA ILE A 36 0.15 -11.02 -11.70
C ILE A 36 1.38 -10.66 -10.85
N PHE A 37 2.34 -11.59 -10.74
CA PHE A 37 3.58 -11.38 -10.00
C PHE A 37 4.39 -10.20 -10.55
N ASN A 38 4.73 -9.30 -9.65
CA ASN A 38 5.64 -8.18 -9.87
C ASN A 38 6.84 -8.28 -8.91
N GLU A 39 8.06 -8.29 -9.46
CA GLU A 39 9.32 -8.34 -8.68
C GLU A 39 9.54 -7.10 -7.80
N SER A 40 8.95 -5.97 -8.18
CA SER A 40 9.03 -4.72 -7.41
C SER A 40 7.95 -4.60 -6.33
N ALA A 41 7.00 -5.54 -6.28
CA ALA A 41 5.95 -5.56 -5.27
C ALA A 41 6.45 -6.18 -3.96
N GLU A 42 5.86 -5.75 -2.85
CA GLU A 42 6.09 -6.36 -1.54
C GLU A 42 4.95 -7.30 -1.21
N TYR A 43 5.31 -8.57 -1.04
CA TYR A 43 4.43 -9.63 -0.58
C TYR A 43 4.61 -9.87 0.92
N GLY A 44 3.61 -10.51 1.51
CA GLY A 44 3.49 -10.76 2.94
C GLY A 44 2.52 -9.80 3.62
N ALA A 45 2.21 -10.11 4.88
CA ALA A 45 1.22 -9.38 5.66
C ALA A 45 1.59 -7.89 5.81
N LYS A 46 0.69 -7.02 5.35
CA LYS A 46 0.86 -5.56 5.41
C LYS A 46 0.18 -4.97 6.63
N MET A 47 0.83 -3.96 7.21
CA MET A 47 0.26 -3.19 8.31
C MET A 47 -0.66 -2.10 7.76
N ILE A 48 -1.87 -1.99 8.30
CA ILE A 48 -2.77 -0.87 8.02
C ILE A 48 -3.28 -0.26 9.32
N VAL A 49 -3.71 1.00 9.22
CA VAL A 49 -4.47 1.67 10.27
C VAL A 49 -5.93 1.70 9.82
N VAL A 50 -6.79 1.08 10.62
CA VAL A 50 -8.21 0.93 10.28
C VAL A 50 -8.88 2.29 10.27
N GLY A 51 -9.54 2.64 9.16
CA GLY A 51 -10.16 3.95 8.95
C GLY A 51 -9.23 5.00 8.35
N SER A 52 -8.01 4.62 7.91
CA SER A 52 -7.02 5.54 7.33
C SER A 52 -6.83 5.38 5.81
N GLU A 53 -7.76 4.71 5.13
CA GLU A 53 -7.79 4.57 3.65
C GLU A 53 -6.53 3.90 3.05
N HIS A 54 -5.86 3.04 3.82
CA HIS A 54 -4.71 2.26 3.30
C HIS A 54 -5.13 1.10 2.39
N VAL A 55 -6.40 0.73 2.41
CA VAL A 55 -7.05 -0.28 1.56
C VAL A 55 -8.38 0.26 1.04
N LEU A 56 -9.01 -0.47 0.14
CA LEU A 56 -10.34 -0.11 -0.36
C LEU A 56 -11.32 0.08 0.80
N LYS A 57 -12.14 1.13 0.71
CA LYS A 57 -13.10 1.52 1.74
C LYS A 57 -13.98 0.36 2.20
N GLY A 58 -14.43 -0.49 1.28
CA GLY A 58 -15.24 -1.66 1.61
C GLY A 58 -14.52 -2.67 2.51
N LEU A 59 -13.22 -2.87 2.32
CA LEU A 59 -12.40 -3.74 3.18
C LEU A 59 -12.11 -3.06 4.53
N ASP A 60 -11.79 -1.76 4.51
CA ASP A 60 -11.48 -0.97 5.71
C ASP A 60 -12.69 -0.89 6.67
N GLU A 61 -13.91 -0.78 6.14
CA GLU A 61 -15.14 -0.82 6.94
C GLU A 61 -15.44 -2.23 7.47
N ASP A 62 -15.21 -3.26 6.66
CA ASP A 62 -15.58 -4.64 6.98
C ASP A 62 -14.68 -5.28 8.05
N VAL A 63 -13.42 -4.83 8.20
CA VAL A 63 -12.56 -5.29 9.31
C VAL A 63 -13.06 -4.85 10.68
N VAL A 64 -13.87 -3.79 10.77
CA VAL A 64 -14.35 -3.24 12.04
C VAL A 64 -15.30 -4.23 12.72
N GLY A 65 -15.11 -4.45 14.02
CA GLY A 65 -15.90 -5.40 14.81
C GLY A 65 -15.43 -6.86 14.73
N LYS A 66 -14.60 -7.20 13.74
CA LYS A 66 -13.97 -8.53 13.62
C LYS A 66 -12.83 -8.69 14.62
N GLU A 67 -12.30 -9.91 14.75
CA GLU A 67 -11.24 -10.22 15.70
C GLU A 67 -9.96 -10.70 15.00
N VAL A 68 -8.83 -10.64 15.73
CA VAL A 68 -7.56 -11.22 15.27
C VAL A 68 -7.75 -12.73 15.06
N GLY A 69 -7.24 -13.24 13.95
CA GLY A 69 -7.45 -14.62 13.48
C GLY A 69 -8.69 -14.79 12.62
N TYR A 70 -9.50 -13.76 12.41
CA TYR A 70 -10.58 -13.82 11.44
C TYR A 70 -10.02 -14.05 10.04
N GLU A 71 -10.60 -15.03 9.34
CA GLU A 71 -10.38 -15.33 7.93
C GLU A 71 -11.76 -15.40 7.27
N GLY A 72 -11.91 -14.71 6.15
CA GLY A 72 -13.18 -14.68 5.43
C GLY A 72 -13.11 -13.79 4.20
N SER A 73 -14.29 -13.40 3.70
CA SER A 73 -14.38 -12.56 2.52
C SER A 73 -15.44 -11.48 2.65
N VAL A 74 -15.27 -10.43 1.85
CA VAL A 74 -16.20 -9.31 1.71
C VAL A 74 -16.42 -8.98 0.24
N THR A 75 -17.68 -8.74 -0.12
CA THR A 75 -18.05 -8.22 -1.44
C THR A 75 -18.10 -6.69 -1.38
N ILE A 76 -17.29 -6.04 -2.22
CA ILE A 76 -17.13 -4.60 -2.29
C ILE A 76 -17.80 -4.10 -3.57
N GLN A 77 -18.83 -3.27 -3.40
CA GLN A 77 -19.49 -2.59 -4.52
C GLN A 77 -18.60 -1.46 -5.08
N PRO A 78 -18.80 -1.04 -6.35
CA PRO A 78 -17.94 -0.06 -7.01
C PRO A 78 -17.72 1.22 -6.18
N GLU A 79 -18.76 1.73 -5.51
CA GLU A 79 -18.74 2.97 -4.72
C GLU A 79 -17.82 2.88 -3.48
N LYS A 80 -17.54 1.65 -3.01
CA LYS A 80 -16.60 1.36 -1.92
C LYS A 80 -15.29 0.73 -2.41
N GLY A 81 -15.14 0.55 -3.72
CA GLY A 81 -13.98 0.02 -4.41
C GLY A 81 -13.28 1.11 -5.22
N PHE A 82 -13.22 0.92 -6.55
CA PHE A 82 -12.56 1.86 -7.47
C PHE A 82 -13.47 2.94 -8.07
N GLY A 83 -14.67 3.09 -7.51
CA GLY A 83 -15.69 4.03 -7.97
C GLY A 83 -16.54 3.46 -9.10
N ASP A 84 -17.64 4.17 -9.37
CA ASP A 84 -18.50 3.88 -10.52
C ASP A 84 -17.78 4.19 -11.83
N ARG A 85 -18.14 3.44 -12.87
CA ARG A 85 -17.68 3.73 -14.22
C ARG A 85 -18.40 4.97 -14.75
N ASP A 86 -17.64 6.00 -15.10
CA ASP A 86 -18.16 7.25 -15.65
C ASP A 86 -18.18 7.19 -17.19
N PRO A 87 -19.37 7.20 -17.83
CA PRO A 87 -19.47 7.25 -19.29
C PRO A 87 -18.83 8.49 -19.92
N ALA A 88 -18.72 9.61 -19.18
CA ALA A 88 -18.09 10.83 -19.67
C ALA A 88 -16.57 10.69 -19.83
N LEU A 89 -15.95 9.72 -19.14
CA LEU A 89 -14.53 9.38 -19.30
C LEU A 89 -14.29 8.41 -20.48
N VAL A 90 -15.33 8.03 -21.22
CA VAL A 90 -15.19 7.28 -22.47
C VAL A 90 -15.24 8.24 -23.64
N GLU A 91 -14.09 8.46 -24.27
CA GLU A 91 -13.94 9.47 -25.32
C GLU A 91 -13.63 8.83 -26.68
N THR A 92 -13.91 9.57 -27.75
CA THR A 92 -13.57 9.15 -29.10
C THR A 92 -12.30 9.86 -29.58
N ALA A 93 -11.29 9.07 -29.96
CA ALA A 93 -10.05 9.56 -30.53
C ALA A 93 -9.93 9.15 -32.01
N MET A 94 -9.30 10.01 -32.82
CA MET A 94 -8.92 9.63 -34.19
C MET A 94 -7.77 8.61 -34.12
N VAL A 95 -7.82 7.57 -34.96
CA VAL A 95 -6.77 6.54 -35.05
C VAL A 95 -5.39 7.14 -35.33
N SER A 96 -5.32 8.29 -36.00
CA SER A 96 -4.06 9.01 -36.25
C SER A 96 -3.41 9.63 -35.01
N LYS A 97 -4.08 9.64 -33.84
CA LYS A 97 -3.51 10.10 -32.57
C LYS A 97 -2.73 9.02 -31.82
N PHE A 98 -2.79 7.78 -32.29
CA PHE A 98 -2.14 6.63 -31.67
C PHE A 98 -0.80 6.39 -32.36
N GLU A 99 0.24 6.05 -31.59
CA GLU A 99 1.57 5.71 -32.13
C GLU A 99 1.52 4.41 -32.94
N GLU A 100 0.71 3.46 -32.49
CA GLU A 100 0.45 2.19 -33.15
C GLU A 100 -1.03 2.05 -33.51
N LYS A 101 -1.35 1.08 -34.37
CA LYS A 101 -2.74 0.82 -34.75
C LYS A 101 -3.54 0.33 -33.52
N PRO A 102 -4.57 1.07 -33.07
CA PRO A 102 -5.33 0.69 -31.89
C PRO A 102 -6.15 -0.57 -32.14
N TYR A 103 -6.33 -1.38 -31.10
CA TYR A 103 -7.19 -2.55 -31.07
C TYR A 103 -7.89 -2.67 -29.70
N PRO A 104 -9.08 -3.31 -29.62
CA PRO A 104 -9.78 -3.51 -28.35
C PRO A 104 -8.89 -4.14 -27.26
N GLY A 105 -8.89 -3.58 -26.06
CA GLY A 105 -8.05 -3.99 -24.93
C GLY A 105 -6.66 -3.35 -24.89
N MET A 106 -6.24 -2.65 -25.96
CA MET A 106 -4.94 -1.97 -25.99
C MET A 106 -4.90 -0.83 -24.95
N ARG A 107 -3.86 -0.83 -24.10
CA ARG A 107 -3.55 0.29 -23.20
C ARG A 107 -2.87 1.39 -23.99
N VAL A 108 -3.34 2.63 -23.82
CA VAL A 108 -2.87 3.79 -24.55
C VAL A 108 -2.69 4.97 -23.61
N THR A 109 -1.77 5.87 -23.95
CA THR A 109 -1.61 7.15 -23.25
C THR A 109 -1.92 8.27 -24.22
N ILE A 110 -2.98 9.03 -23.98
CA ILE A 110 -3.41 10.14 -24.82
C ILE A 110 -3.41 11.41 -23.97
N SER A 111 -2.60 12.40 -24.35
CA SER A 111 -2.48 13.66 -23.62
C SER A 111 -2.16 13.48 -22.13
N GLY A 112 -1.31 12.49 -21.81
CA GLY A 112 -0.90 12.17 -20.43
C GLY A 112 -1.94 11.36 -19.63
N ARG A 113 -3.09 11.03 -20.19
CA ARG A 113 -4.09 10.16 -19.57
C ARG A 113 -3.93 8.74 -20.10
N MET A 114 -3.79 7.78 -19.18
CA MET A 114 -3.84 6.36 -19.52
C MET A 114 -5.29 5.93 -19.73
N GLY A 115 -5.55 5.14 -20.76
CA GLY A 115 -6.86 4.57 -21.05
C GLY A 115 -6.76 3.23 -21.78
N ILE A 116 -7.90 2.58 -21.95
CA ILE A 116 -8.03 1.30 -22.64
C ILE A 116 -8.92 1.50 -23.87
N VAL A 117 -8.47 1.05 -25.03
CA VAL A 117 -9.30 1.07 -26.25
C VAL A 117 -10.44 0.07 -26.09
N GLU A 118 -11.69 0.52 -26.13
CA GLU A 118 -12.85 -0.37 -26.09
C GLU A 118 -13.15 -0.97 -27.46
N THR A 119 -13.21 -0.10 -28.48
CA THR A 119 -13.66 -0.45 -29.82
C THR A 119 -12.98 0.45 -30.84
N VAL A 120 -12.78 -0.07 -32.05
CA VAL A 120 -12.25 0.67 -33.19
C VAL A 120 -13.20 0.52 -34.35
N ILE A 121 -13.73 1.64 -34.85
CA ILE A 121 -14.68 1.69 -35.95
C ILE A 121 -14.12 2.66 -37.00
N GLY A 122 -13.65 2.11 -38.12
CA GLY A 122 -13.03 2.88 -39.20
C GLY A 122 -11.82 3.67 -38.72
N ARG A 123 -11.90 5.00 -38.76
CA ARG A 123 -10.81 5.92 -38.34
C ARG A 123 -10.96 6.46 -36.93
N ARG A 124 -11.89 5.92 -36.14
CA ARG A 124 -12.18 6.37 -34.77
C ARG A 124 -12.05 5.19 -33.81
N ALA A 125 -11.44 5.45 -32.66
CA ALA A 125 -11.35 4.52 -31.55
C ALA A 125 -12.08 5.12 -30.34
N ARG A 126 -12.87 4.30 -29.65
CA ARG A 126 -13.39 4.64 -28.32
C ARG A 126 -12.36 4.23 -27.28
N VAL A 127 -12.00 5.15 -26.40
CA VAL A 127 -11.00 4.95 -25.35
C VAL A 127 -11.66 5.24 -24.00
N ASP A 128 -11.59 4.27 -23.11
CA ASP A 128 -12.05 4.40 -21.73
C ASP A 128 -10.89 4.88 -20.84
N PHE A 129 -11.06 6.05 -20.22
CA PHE A 129 -10.10 6.64 -19.28
C PHE A 129 -10.49 6.44 -17.80
N ASN A 130 -11.49 5.61 -17.51
CA ASN A 130 -11.80 5.20 -16.14
C ASN A 130 -10.65 4.40 -15.51
N HIS A 131 -10.68 4.25 -14.19
CA HIS A 131 -9.83 3.26 -13.52
C HIS A 131 -10.11 1.87 -14.13
N PRO A 132 -9.09 0.99 -14.33
CA PRO A 132 -9.28 -0.31 -14.98
C PRO A 132 -10.32 -1.24 -14.35
N PHE A 133 -10.68 -1.00 -13.08
CA PHE A 133 -11.66 -1.76 -12.31
C PHE A 133 -12.86 -0.91 -11.85
N ALA A 134 -13.08 0.27 -12.44
CA ALA A 134 -14.24 1.09 -12.14
C ALA A 134 -15.53 0.40 -12.59
N GLY A 135 -16.58 0.47 -11.76
CA GLY A 135 -17.85 -0.22 -12.00
C GLY A 135 -17.81 -1.74 -11.72
N GLU A 136 -16.67 -2.30 -11.35
CA GLU A 136 -16.56 -3.72 -11.00
C GLU A 136 -16.96 -3.98 -9.55
N THR A 137 -17.75 -5.04 -9.34
CA THR A 137 -17.96 -5.61 -8.01
C THR A 137 -16.79 -6.55 -7.69
N LEU A 138 -16.14 -6.31 -6.56
CA LEU A 138 -14.93 -7.04 -6.15
C LEU A 138 -15.24 -7.96 -4.97
N THR A 139 -14.49 -9.05 -4.85
CA THR A 139 -14.48 -9.88 -3.65
C THR A 139 -13.07 -9.87 -3.07
N TYR A 140 -12.92 -9.47 -1.82
CA TYR A 140 -11.66 -9.56 -1.09
C TYR A 140 -11.73 -10.71 -0.09
N GLU A 141 -10.85 -11.69 -0.26
CA GLU A 141 -10.55 -12.73 0.73
C GLU A 141 -9.39 -12.22 1.60
N TYR A 142 -9.53 -12.24 2.92
CA TYR A 142 -8.52 -11.66 3.80
C TYR A 142 -8.48 -12.29 5.18
N THR A 143 -7.32 -12.14 5.84
CA THR A 143 -7.08 -12.61 7.19
C THR A 143 -6.52 -11.49 8.07
N ILE A 144 -7.03 -11.35 9.29
CA ILE A 144 -6.52 -10.43 10.31
C ILE A 144 -5.45 -11.15 11.14
N GLU A 145 -4.20 -11.05 10.71
CA GLU A 145 -3.08 -11.80 11.30
C GLU A 145 -2.77 -11.38 12.75
N LYS A 146 -2.72 -10.06 12.99
CA LYS A 146 -2.40 -9.52 14.32
C LYS A 146 -2.86 -8.09 14.49
N LYS A 147 -3.09 -7.70 15.75
CA LYS A 147 -3.27 -6.32 16.18
C LYS A 147 -2.01 -5.83 16.89
N LEU A 148 -1.42 -4.73 16.42
CA LEU A 148 -0.24 -4.12 17.03
C LEU A 148 -0.65 -3.33 18.27
N ARG A 149 0.18 -3.43 19.32
CA ARG A 149 -0.05 -2.77 20.61
C ARG A 149 1.20 -2.04 21.07
N GLY A 150 0.99 -0.92 21.75
CA GLY A 150 2.06 -0.06 22.25
C GLY A 150 2.56 0.94 21.20
N THR A 151 2.97 2.11 21.67
CA THR A 151 3.39 3.24 20.83
C THR A 151 4.52 2.87 19.89
N LYS A 152 5.55 2.16 20.37
CA LYS A 152 6.71 1.77 19.56
C LYS A 152 6.33 0.90 18.37
N ALA A 153 5.54 -0.15 18.59
CA ALA A 153 5.10 -1.05 17.52
C ALA A 153 4.24 -0.33 16.48
N LYS A 154 3.41 0.64 16.91
CA LYS A 154 2.63 1.48 15.98
C LYS A 154 3.54 2.31 15.08
N ILE A 155 4.55 2.96 15.64
CA ILE A 155 5.52 3.75 14.86
C ILE A 155 6.30 2.85 13.91
N GLU A 156 6.82 1.72 14.39
CA GLU A 156 7.52 0.73 13.54
C GLU A 156 6.63 0.22 12.39
N GLY A 157 5.32 0.04 12.66
CA GLY A 157 4.35 -0.28 11.63
C GLY A 157 4.21 0.82 10.57
N LEU A 158 4.15 2.09 10.98
CA LEU A 158 4.03 3.21 10.04
C LEU A 158 5.30 3.42 9.23
N THR A 159 6.47 3.18 9.83
CA THR A 159 7.74 3.22 9.09
C THR A 159 7.82 2.08 8.07
N ASP A 160 7.34 0.88 8.41
CA ASP A 160 7.22 -0.23 7.44
C ASP A 160 6.28 0.16 6.28
N LEU A 161 5.09 0.69 6.60
CA LEU A 161 4.09 1.08 5.61
C LEU A 161 4.59 2.18 4.65
N TYR A 162 5.18 3.26 5.17
CA TYR A 162 5.53 4.42 4.37
C TYR A 162 6.93 4.37 3.77
N MET A 163 7.88 3.78 4.50
CA MET A 163 9.29 3.77 4.13
C MET A 163 9.78 2.41 3.63
N LYS A 164 8.99 1.35 3.84
CA LYS A 164 9.39 -0.03 3.53
C LYS A 164 10.73 -0.38 4.22
N SER A 165 10.86 0.11 5.46
CA SER A 165 12.10 0.05 6.21
C SER A 165 11.82 -0.06 7.71
N ASP A 166 12.61 -0.90 8.38
CA ASP A 166 12.63 -1.03 9.83
C ASP A 166 13.55 0.05 10.41
N LEU A 167 12.94 1.17 10.82
CA LEU A 167 13.65 2.32 11.37
C LEU A 167 13.79 2.20 12.89
N ASP A 168 14.94 2.59 13.42
CA ASP A 168 15.15 2.55 14.87
C ASP A 168 14.30 3.67 15.52
N VAL A 169 13.47 3.28 16.50
CA VAL A 169 12.60 4.20 17.25
C VAL A 169 12.99 4.21 18.73
N GLU A 170 13.25 5.41 19.25
CA GLU A 170 13.48 5.70 20.66
C GLU A 170 12.31 6.51 21.22
N ILE A 171 11.82 6.18 22.41
CA ILE A 171 10.71 6.91 23.05
C ILE A 171 11.16 7.35 24.43
N GLN A 172 11.00 8.64 24.73
CA GLN A 172 11.28 9.25 26.02
C GLN A 172 10.08 10.09 26.44
N GLY A 173 9.34 9.62 27.45
CA GLY A 173 8.10 10.27 27.87
C GLY A 173 7.06 10.29 26.76
N ASP A 174 6.62 11.49 26.38
CA ASP A 174 5.65 11.75 25.32
C ASP A 174 6.28 12.15 23.98
N VAL A 175 7.60 11.96 23.82
CA VAL A 175 8.34 12.25 22.58
C VAL A 175 8.91 10.96 21.99
N ALA A 176 8.68 10.74 20.70
CA ALA A 176 9.35 9.71 19.93
C ALA A 176 10.41 10.30 19.01
N THR A 177 11.57 9.65 18.91
CA THR A 177 12.60 9.96 17.91
C THR A 177 12.74 8.78 16.97
N VAL A 178 12.45 9.02 15.69
CA VAL A 178 12.70 8.08 14.59
C VAL A 178 14.06 8.42 13.99
N ILE A 179 14.98 7.46 14.03
CA ILE A 179 16.34 7.64 13.51
C ILE A 179 16.31 7.34 12.02
N ILE A 180 16.66 8.34 11.21
CA ILE A 180 16.70 8.23 9.75
C ILE A 180 18.13 7.89 9.31
N PRO A 181 18.36 6.70 8.72
CA PRO A 181 19.65 6.35 8.15
C PRO A 181 20.06 7.31 7.03
N TYR A 182 21.36 7.58 6.92
CA TYR A 182 21.92 8.42 5.85
C TYR A 182 21.44 8.02 4.44
N ALA A 183 21.29 6.72 4.19
CA ALA A 183 20.82 6.20 2.91
C ALA A 183 19.42 6.68 2.50
N LEU A 184 18.61 7.19 3.44
CA LEU A 184 17.26 7.67 3.18
C LEU A 184 17.16 9.20 3.04
N SER A 185 18.26 9.94 3.19
CA SER A 185 18.24 11.42 3.18
C SER A 185 17.65 12.01 1.89
N PHE A 186 17.78 11.30 0.77
CA PHE A 186 17.21 11.67 -0.53
C PHE A 186 16.24 10.63 -1.08
N ASP A 187 15.79 9.68 -0.25
CA ASP A 187 14.78 8.70 -0.70
C ASP A 187 13.46 9.45 -0.95
N GLN A 188 12.89 9.27 -2.14
CA GLN A 188 11.68 9.98 -2.54
C GLN A 188 10.49 9.64 -1.62
N ARG A 189 10.39 8.41 -1.11
CA ARG A 189 9.35 8.03 -0.14
C ARG A 189 9.53 8.79 1.16
N TRP A 190 10.77 8.98 1.62
CA TRP A 190 11.03 9.79 2.82
C TRP A 190 10.52 11.21 2.65
N LEU A 191 10.93 11.85 1.54
CA LEU A 191 10.58 13.23 1.27
C LEU A 191 9.06 13.45 1.13
N MET A 192 8.36 12.49 0.51
CA MET A 192 6.92 12.57 0.26
C MET A 192 6.07 12.14 1.47
N SER A 193 6.54 11.18 2.26
CA SER A 193 5.70 10.54 3.30
C SER A 193 5.93 11.09 4.71
N LYS A 194 7.03 11.82 4.98
CA LYS A 194 7.36 12.25 6.35
C LYS A 194 6.25 13.03 7.05
N GLN A 195 5.55 13.89 6.33
CA GLN A 195 4.44 14.68 6.88
C GLN A 195 3.27 13.76 7.25
N ARG A 196 2.79 12.96 6.29
CA ARG A 196 1.70 12.02 6.52
C ARG A 196 2.01 11.04 7.65
N MET A 197 3.23 10.52 7.69
CA MET A 197 3.68 9.65 8.76
C MET A 197 3.69 10.36 10.12
N SER A 198 4.08 11.63 10.17
CA SER A 198 4.00 12.43 11.41
C SER A 198 2.56 12.56 11.89
N ASP A 199 1.66 12.92 10.96
CA ASP A 199 0.24 13.12 11.25
C ASP A 199 -0.39 11.84 11.79
N ASP A 200 -0.11 10.68 11.18
CA ASP A 200 -0.63 9.39 11.65
C ASP A 200 -0.03 8.97 12.99
N ILE A 201 1.26 9.21 13.22
CA ILE A 201 1.88 8.93 14.52
C ILE A 201 1.17 9.74 15.60
N LEU A 202 0.99 11.04 15.40
CA LEU A 202 0.38 11.92 16.39
C LEU A 202 -1.13 11.66 16.55
N ALA A 203 -1.85 11.35 15.46
CA ALA A 203 -3.28 11.06 15.50
C ALA A 203 -3.61 9.73 16.20
N HIS A 204 -2.70 8.76 16.17
CA HIS A 204 -2.99 7.41 16.65
C HIS A 204 -2.12 6.95 17.85
N THR A 205 -1.38 7.87 18.45
CA THR A 205 -0.63 7.65 19.69
C THR A 205 -0.91 8.76 20.69
N ASN A 206 -0.38 8.62 21.92
CA ASN A 206 -0.48 9.66 22.95
C ASN A 206 0.78 10.55 22.98
N LEU A 207 1.54 10.60 21.88
CA LEU A 207 2.75 11.40 21.79
C LEU A 207 2.40 12.86 21.57
N ARG A 208 3.15 13.75 22.22
CA ARG A 208 3.11 15.20 22.00
C ARG A 208 3.94 15.59 20.79
N GLU A 209 5.06 14.90 20.57
CA GLU A 209 6.01 15.22 19.51
C GLU A 209 6.59 13.94 18.88
N VAL A 210 6.86 14.03 17.58
CA VAL A 210 7.68 13.07 16.85
C VAL A 210 8.84 13.80 16.19
N TRP A 211 10.05 13.35 16.47
CA TRP A 211 11.29 13.92 15.95
C TRP A 211 11.90 12.95 14.94
N TYR A 212 12.47 13.52 13.89
CA TYR A 212 13.26 12.76 12.93
C TYR A 212 14.71 13.18 13.06
N LEU A 213 15.57 12.21 13.37
CA LEU A 213 17.00 12.45 13.57
C LEU A 213 17.79 11.81 12.44
N GLU A 214 18.18 12.63 11.47
CA GLU A 214 19.12 12.25 10.41
C GLU A 214 20.56 12.28 10.95
N LYS A 215 21.21 11.10 11.01
CA LYS A 215 22.59 10.99 11.49
C LYS A 215 23.57 10.90 10.34
N TYR A 216 24.34 11.96 10.15
CA TYR A 216 25.46 12.02 9.21
C TYR A 216 26.76 11.63 9.92
N VAL A 217 27.13 10.35 9.84
CA VAL A 217 28.34 9.80 10.46
C VAL A 217 29.46 9.63 9.43
N SER A 218 30.69 9.91 9.84
CA SER A 218 31.84 9.67 8.96
C SER A 218 31.93 8.19 8.55
N PRO A 219 32.38 7.86 7.33
CA PRO A 219 32.39 6.48 6.81
C PRO A 219 33.14 5.45 7.68
N LYS A 220 34.09 5.90 8.51
CA LYS A 220 34.85 5.04 9.43
C LYS A 220 34.00 4.53 10.60
N VAL A 221 33.07 5.35 11.08
CA VAL A 221 32.19 5.02 12.24
C VAL A 221 31.08 4.06 11.81
N GLU A 222 30.53 4.24 10.60
CA GLU A 222 29.44 3.41 10.07
C GLU A 222 29.83 1.93 9.88
N LYS A 223 31.06 1.67 9.40
CA LYS A 223 31.60 0.30 9.27
C LYS A 223 31.72 -0.42 10.62
N LYS A 224 32.03 0.32 11.70
CA LYS A 224 32.12 -0.24 13.05
C LYS A 224 30.73 -0.54 13.62
N ALA A 225 29.78 0.39 13.46
CA ALA A 225 28.40 0.21 13.91
C ALA A 225 27.67 -0.95 13.21
N LYS A 226 27.85 -1.13 11.89
CA LYS A 226 27.28 -2.27 11.14
C LYS A 226 27.82 -3.62 11.63
N LYS A 227 29.12 -3.71 11.95
CA LYS A 227 29.71 -4.93 12.53
C LYS A 227 29.12 -5.26 13.90
N GLU A 228 28.92 -4.26 14.76
CA GLU A 228 28.34 -4.45 16.09
C GLU A 228 26.84 -4.81 16.06
N LYS A 229 26.05 -4.20 15.16
CA LYS A 229 24.62 -4.50 15.00
C LYS A 229 24.39 -5.93 14.46
N ASN A 230 25.24 -6.40 13.54
CA ASN A 230 25.20 -7.77 13.04
C ASN A 230 25.64 -8.81 14.09
N ALA A 231 26.65 -8.49 14.91
CA ALA A 231 27.05 -9.35 16.03
C ALA A 231 25.92 -9.54 17.05
N LYS A 232 25.18 -8.46 17.38
CA LYS A 232 24.02 -8.53 18.30
C LYS A 232 22.82 -9.30 17.73
N LYS A 233 22.59 -9.26 16.41
CA LYS A 233 21.53 -10.06 15.75
C LYS A 233 21.88 -11.56 15.68
N GLY A 234 23.17 -11.91 15.57
CA GLY A 234 23.63 -13.30 15.57
C GLY A 234 23.52 -14.01 16.93
N ILE A 235 23.64 -13.27 18.04
CA ILE A 235 23.58 -13.84 19.40
C ILE A 235 22.14 -14.20 19.83
N LYS A 236 21.11 -13.60 19.23
CA LYS A 236 19.69 -13.91 19.55
C LYS A 236 19.12 -15.15 18.81
N LYS A 237 19.94 -15.86 18.02
CA LYS A 237 19.53 -17.05 17.24
C LYS A 237 20.01 -18.40 17.81
N ASN A 238 20.64 -18.41 18.99
CA ASN A 238 21.04 -19.64 19.69
C ASN A 238 20.29 -19.78 21.01
#